data_AF-A0A1F9DE30-F1
#
_entry.id   AF-A0A1F9DE30-F1
#
_cell.length_a   1.000
_cell.length_b   1.000
_cell.length_c   1.000
_cell.angle_alpha   90.00
_cell.angle_beta   90.00
_cell.angle_gamma   90.00
#
_symmetry.space_group_name_H-M   'P 1'
#
loop_
_entity.id
_entity.type
_entity.pdbx_description
1 polymer ?
#
loop_
_entity_poly.entity_id
_entity_poly.type
_entity_poly.pdbx_seq_one_letter_code
_entity_poly.pdbx_strand_id
1 'polypeptide(L)'
;MTEWLLTDLHIHTTFSDGTIPIEEVVKIYGEAGFDAIAITDHLFDTQSPRGLELYDEGKSIKDLEVYFHRIDEVSRWAKESYDLLVIPGLEVCNLLEDYHILGIDLKEGVNPNQDAKGVIDEIHRQGGLAVASHPHLKLSYFINDDQVSIRNHPLHLWKHREKYFDKLDAWEIANREDLFTVVSLEHLPFVANSDFHERHHLTAWKSLILAEKEKEALKRAILQRKLSLFFFNENGSKGKRIQAKIIHEETKVADQTEGTGKAKVLIVDDERDLVAILAYNLGKKGYQILTAYNGFEAWEKIELERPDVLILDLMMPDLDGWELCRLVRRSQTKDINDMGILMLTARAMPENRVYGLEIGADDYLTKPFSLSELILRVENLAGKRKSVYQLKAEMESLHSSMHRKETDLKRVVHDLRNPLLSIGASAKRMLRRSQNEEELKILRMIYDSSVRLTGWVDDTLSSNKLEAEIKEVDIQQLIQQVVNLLKETGEEKEIETCFNSSPSIPHIFCHEQLMFRTIENLLNNALKYTPNGGKVDVTITPYLQWKEGGFVEISIKDTGIGILEDEIDRIFEPFYRGRNHST
;
A
#
# COMPACT_ATOMS: atom_id res chain seq x y z
N MET A 1 -27.52 3.62 -6.59
CA MET A 1 -26.87 2.31 -6.34
C MET A 1 -25.47 2.63 -5.83
N THR A 2 -25.05 2.01 -4.73
CA THR A 2 -23.75 2.24 -4.11
C THR A 2 -22.69 1.35 -4.78
N GLU A 3 -21.55 1.93 -5.13
CA GLU A 3 -20.43 1.23 -5.77
C GLU A 3 -19.08 1.80 -5.30
N TRP A 4 -17.97 1.11 -5.62
CA TRP A 4 -16.63 1.61 -5.31
C TRP A 4 -16.20 2.60 -6.40
N LEU A 5 -16.08 3.87 -6.04
CA LEU A 5 -15.71 4.95 -6.94
C LEU A 5 -14.21 5.19 -6.85
N LEU A 6 -13.51 5.15 -7.98
CA LEU A 6 -12.10 5.55 -8.07
C LEU A 6 -12.00 7.08 -8.09
N THR A 7 -11.33 7.65 -7.09
CA THR A 7 -11.29 9.10 -6.89
C THR A 7 -9.90 9.68 -6.68
N ASP A 8 -9.76 10.94 -7.09
CA ASP A 8 -8.58 11.77 -6.84
C ASP A 8 -9.03 13.20 -6.52
N LEU A 9 -8.81 13.63 -5.28
CA LEU A 9 -9.38 14.88 -4.75
C LEU A 9 -8.36 16.01 -4.61
N HIS A 10 -7.17 15.85 -5.19
CA HIS A 10 -6.10 16.83 -5.12
C HIS A 10 -5.42 16.95 -6.50
N ILE A 11 -5.84 17.93 -7.30
CA ILE A 11 -5.44 18.07 -8.70
C ILE A 11 -5.27 19.56 -9.03
N HIS A 12 -4.14 19.88 -9.66
CA HIS A 12 -3.77 21.22 -10.12
C HIS A 12 -3.76 21.29 -11.64
N THR A 13 -4.11 22.46 -12.16
CA THR A 13 -4.22 22.76 -13.59
C THR A 13 -3.45 24.04 -13.89
N THR A 14 -3.53 24.51 -15.14
CA THR A 14 -2.94 25.80 -15.54
C THR A 14 -3.64 27.03 -14.93
N PHE A 15 -4.67 26.85 -14.09
CA PHE A 15 -5.21 27.95 -13.28
C PHE A 15 -4.30 28.32 -12.10
N SER A 16 -3.42 27.41 -11.70
CA SER A 16 -2.35 27.64 -10.74
C SER A 16 -1.00 27.16 -11.31
N ASP A 17 -0.30 26.23 -10.66
CA ASP A 17 1.04 25.78 -11.04
C ASP A 17 1.06 24.42 -11.77
N GLY A 18 -0.10 23.86 -12.08
CA GLY A 18 -0.23 22.69 -12.93
C GLY A 18 0.17 22.98 -14.38
N THR A 19 0.72 21.98 -15.05
CA THR A 19 1.23 22.10 -16.43
C THR A 19 0.20 21.80 -17.50
N ILE A 20 -0.99 21.32 -17.12
CA ILE A 20 -2.00 20.79 -18.04
C ILE A 20 -3.32 21.58 -17.87
N PRO A 21 -3.94 22.05 -18.96
CA PRO A 21 -5.24 22.74 -18.90
C PRO A 21 -6.34 21.84 -18.35
N ILE A 22 -7.33 22.42 -17.66
CA ILE A 22 -8.41 21.69 -17.00
C ILE A 22 -9.16 20.72 -17.94
N GLU A 23 -9.39 21.10 -19.20
CA GLU A 23 -10.06 20.24 -20.18
C GLU A 23 -9.24 18.97 -20.47
N GLU A 24 -7.92 19.09 -20.58
CA GLU A 24 -7.04 17.96 -20.84
C GLU A 24 -6.82 17.12 -19.57
N VAL A 25 -6.78 17.72 -18.39
CA VAL A 25 -6.78 16.98 -17.11
C VAL A 25 -8.03 16.11 -16.99
N VAL A 26 -9.21 16.68 -17.23
CA VAL A 26 -10.48 15.96 -17.18
C VAL A 26 -10.53 14.84 -18.21
N LYS A 27 -9.98 15.06 -19.40
CA LYS A 27 -9.80 14.00 -20.40
C LYS A 27 -8.87 12.89 -19.92
N ILE A 28 -7.70 13.22 -19.37
CA ILE A 28 -6.73 12.24 -18.85
C ILE A 28 -7.39 11.36 -17.79
N TYR A 29 -8.06 11.96 -16.80
CA TYR A 29 -8.73 11.23 -15.74
C TYR A 29 -9.97 10.46 -16.23
N GLY A 30 -10.73 11.04 -17.16
CA GLY A 30 -11.90 10.40 -17.77
C GLY A 30 -11.53 9.18 -18.63
N GLU A 31 -10.46 9.28 -19.43
CA GLU A 31 -9.91 8.17 -20.21
C GLU A 31 -9.28 7.10 -19.31
N ALA A 32 -8.68 7.50 -18.18
CA ALA A 32 -8.13 6.60 -17.17
C ALA A 32 -9.18 5.89 -16.30
N GLY A 33 -10.47 6.18 -16.50
CA GLY A 33 -11.58 5.50 -15.83
C GLY A 33 -11.84 5.95 -14.39
N PHE A 34 -11.52 7.20 -14.05
CA PHE A 34 -11.89 7.76 -12.76
C PHE A 34 -13.38 8.05 -12.68
N ASP A 35 -13.95 7.88 -11.49
CA ASP A 35 -15.38 8.12 -11.24
C ASP A 35 -15.66 9.52 -10.73
N ALA A 36 -14.78 10.04 -9.89
CA ALA A 36 -14.87 11.40 -9.40
C ALA A 36 -13.50 12.03 -9.19
N ILE A 37 -13.37 13.31 -9.55
CA ILE A 37 -12.16 14.09 -9.29
C ILE A 37 -12.53 15.42 -8.67
N ALA A 38 -11.62 16.00 -7.89
CA ALA A 38 -11.71 17.39 -7.47
C ALA A 38 -10.57 18.21 -8.08
N ILE A 39 -10.92 19.34 -8.71
CA ILE A 39 -9.94 20.32 -9.18
C ILE A 39 -9.71 21.28 -8.01
N THR A 40 -8.47 21.38 -7.55
CA THR A 40 -8.08 22.04 -6.29
C THR A 40 -6.86 22.91 -6.50
N ASP A 41 -6.88 23.74 -7.53
CA ASP A 41 -5.80 24.68 -7.85
C ASP A 41 -5.46 25.58 -6.65
N HIS A 42 -4.21 26.01 -6.57
CA HIS A 42 -3.72 26.81 -5.46
C HIS A 42 -4.37 28.20 -5.37
N LEU A 43 -4.75 28.57 -4.15
CA LEU A 43 -5.08 29.93 -3.75
C LEU A 43 -4.15 30.34 -2.60
N PHE A 44 -3.07 31.06 -2.94
CA PHE A 44 -2.08 31.52 -1.97
C PHE A 44 -2.52 32.78 -1.23
N ASP A 45 -2.04 32.93 0.00
CA ASP A 45 -2.19 34.14 0.79
C ASP A 45 -1.53 35.35 0.09
N THR A 46 -2.09 36.52 0.32
CA THR A 46 -1.62 37.80 -0.26
C THR A 46 -0.86 38.64 0.76
N GLN A 47 -0.48 38.05 1.89
CA GLN A 47 0.20 38.74 2.99
C GLN A 47 1.69 38.36 3.08
N SER A 48 2.07 37.15 2.65
CA SER A 48 3.45 36.71 2.56
C SER A 48 4.11 37.27 1.30
N PRO A 49 5.40 37.67 1.36
CA PRO A 49 6.16 38.04 0.18
C PRO A 49 6.17 36.93 -0.88
N ARG A 50 6.30 35.68 -0.44
CA ARG A 50 6.32 34.51 -1.33
C ARG A 50 4.95 34.25 -1.98
N GLY A 51 3.85 34.43 -1.26
CA GLY A 51 2.50 34.27 -1.80
C GLY A 51 2.20 35.31 -2.89
N LEU A 52 2.64 36.56 -2.69
CA LEU A 52 2.58 37.60 -3.71
C LEU A 52 3.44 37.26 -4.94
N GLU A 53 4.65 36.75 -4.75
CA GLU A 53 5.48 36.27 -5.87
C GLU A 53 4.78 35.15 -6.67
N LEU A 54 4.19 34.16 -5.99
CA LEU A 54 3.48 33.07 -6.65
C LEU A 54 2.23 33.56 -7.39
N TYR A 55 1.53 34.55 -6.84
CA TYR A 55 0.43 35.22 -7.54
C TYR A 55 0.90 35.91 -8.84
N ASP A 56 2.02 36.63 -8.79
CA ASP A 56 2.59 37.30 -9.96
C ASP A 56 3.11 36.30 -11.01
N GLU A 57 3.74 35.21 -10.57
CA GLU A 57 4.17 34.06 -11.39
C GLU A 57 2.99 33.31 -12.04
N GLY A 58 1.74 33.57 -11.60
CA GLY A 58 0.55 32.89 -12.09
C GLY A 58 0.33 31.50 -11.50
N LYS A 59 1.02 31.19 -10.40
CA LYS A 59 0.89 29.94 -9.64
C LYS A 59 -0.21 29.99 -8.57
N SER A 60 -0.90 31.12 -8.45
CA SER A 60 -2.14 31.25 -7.67
C SER A 60 -3.27 31.63 -8.60
N ILE A 61 -4.48 31.13 -8.32
CA ILE A 61 -5.70 31.54 -9.03
C ILE A 61 -5.85 33.07 -8.96
N LYS A 62 -6.00 33.71 -10.12
CA LYS A 62 -6.16 35.17 -10.25
C LYS A 62 -7.61 35.62 -10.21
N ASP A 63 -8.51 34.82 -10.77
CA ASP A 63 -9.93 35.13 -10.88
C ASP A 63 -10.75 33.91 -10.47
N LEU A 64 -11.27 33.94 -9.25
CA LEU A 64 -12.06 32.86 -8.66
C LEU A 64 -13.40 32.69 -9.38
N GLU A 65 -14.02 33.76 -9.89
CA GLU A 65 -15.30 33.66 -10.59
C GLU A 65 -15.13 32.91 -11.91
N VAL A 66 -14.10 33.27 -12.68
CA VAL A 66 -13.73 32.56 -13.91
C VAL A 66 -13.35 31.11 -13.64
N TYR A 67 -12.60 30.86 -12.55
CA TYR A 67 -12.19 29.52 -12.13
C TYR A 67 -13.38 28.59 -11.87
N PHE A 68 -14.29 28.99 -10.97
CA PHE A 68 -15.47 28.19 -10.64
C PHE A 68 -16.43 28.03 -11.82
N HIS A 69 -16.62 29.09 -12.62
CA HIS A 69 -17.43 29.02 -13.84
C HIS A 69 -16.85 28.00 -14.84
N ARG A 70 -15.52 27.99 -15.03
CA ARG A 70 -14.87 27.05 -15.94
C ARG A 70 -14.99 25.61 -15.45
N ILE A 71 -14.80 25.34 -14.15
CA ILE A 71 -15.01 23.99 -13.59
C ILE A 71 -16.45 23.53 -13.83
N ASP A 72 -17.43 24.40 -13.61
CA ASP A 72 -18.84 24.08 -13.83
C ASP A 72 -19.13 23.73 -15.31
N GLU A 73 -18.62 24.51 -16.28
CA GLU A 73 -18.70 24.17 -17.71
C GLU A 73 -18.09 22.81 -18.03
N VAL A 74 -16.86 22.59 -17.58
CA VAL A 74 -16.09 21.36 -17.85
C VAL A 74 -16.72 20.16 -17.15
N SER A 75 -17.35 20.34 -15.98
CA SER A 75 -18.02 19.26 -15.25
C SER A 75 -19.20 18.66 -16.02
N ARG A 76 -19.97 19.50 -16.75
CA ARG A 76 -21.06 19.03 -17.60
C ARG A 76 -20.53 18.19 -18.76
N TRP A 77 -19.49 18.70 -19.42
CA TRP A 77 -18.82 17.98 -20.49
C TRP A 77 -18.17 16.66 -20.03
N ALA A 78 -17.54 16.65 -18.84
CA ALA A 78 -16.94 15.46 -18.24
C ALA A 78 -17.98 14.38 -17.95
N LYS A 79 -19.14 14.79 -17.41
CA LYS A 79 -20.24 13.89 -17.11
C LYS A 79 -20.84 13.28 -18.38
N GLU A 80 -20.99 14.06 -19.43
CA GLU A 80 -21.51 13.57 -20.72
C GLU A 80 -20.52 12.67 -21.46
N SER A 81 -19.22 13.01 -21.43
CA SER A 81 -18.20 12.34 -22.26
C SER A 81 -17.60 11.10 -21.61
N TYR A 82 -17.44 11.12 -20.28
CA TYR A 82 -16.69 10.11 -19.53
C TYR A 82 -17.47 9.53 -18.35
N ASP A 83 -18.72 9.97 -18.12
CA ASP A 83 -19.45 9.74 -16.87
C ASP A 83 -18.66 10.19 -15.62
N LEU A 84 -17.71 11.12 -15.77
CA LEU A 84 -16.82 11.57 -14.70
C LEU A 84 -17.48 12.69 -13.87
N LEU A 85 -17.52 12.53 -12.55
CA LEU A 85 -17.98 13.57 -11.63
C LEU A 85 -16.84 14.53 -11.28
N VAL A 86 -16.90 15.76 -11.79
CA VAL A 86 -15.91 16.81 -11.46
C VAL A 86 -16.44 17.69 -10.32
N ILE A 87 -15.65 17.82 -9.27
CA ILE A 87 -15.99 18.54 -8.04
C ILE A 87 -15.14 19.82 -7.97
N PRO A 88 -15.75 21.00 -7.79
CA PRO A 88 -15.00 22.22 -7.58
C PRO A 88 -14.35 22.24 -6.19
N GLY A 89 -13.09 22.62 -6.12
CA GLY A 89 -12.37 22.77 -4.86
C GLY A 89 -11.25 23.79 -4.97
N LEU A 90 -10.50 23.95 -3.89
CA LEU A 90 -9.33 24.83 -3.81
C LEU A 90 -8.30 24.20 -2.89
N GLU A 91 -7.01 24.34 -3.20
CA GLU A 91 -5.97 24.22 -2.18
C GLU A 91 -5.67 25.60 -1.61
N VAL A 92 -6.20 25.87 -0.42
CA VAL A 92 -6.00 27.15 0.28
C VAL A 92 -4.67 27.11 0.99
N CYS A 93 -3.73 27.94 0.53
CA CYS A 93 -2.34 27.95 0.98
C CYS A 93 -2.02 29.24 1.72
N ASN A 94 -1.51 29.11 2.95
CA ASN A 94 -1.01 30.24 3.72
C ASN A 94 0.44 29.96 4.12
N LEU A 95 1.36 30.72 3.53
CA LEU A 95 2.80 30.57 3.72
C LEU A 95 3.32 31.28 4.98
N LEU A 96 2.53 32.20 5.57
CA LEU A 96 2.88 32.79 6.87
C LEU A 96 2.62 31.81 8.01
N GLU A 97 1.46 31.14 7.96
CA GLU A 97 1.07 30.13 8.95
C GLU A 97 1.49 28.71 8.57
N ASP A 98 2.10 28.50 7.39
CA ASP A 98 2.66 27.22 6.94
C ASP A 98 1.60 26.09 6.87
N TYR A 99 0.42 26.38 6.33
CA TYR A 99 -0.64 25.38 6.11
C TYR A 99 -1.17 25.37 4.68
N HIS A 100 -1.55 24.17 4.24
CA HIS A 100 -2.33 23.92 3.04
C HIS A 100 -3.57 23.11 3.42
N ILE A 101 -4.75 23.56 2.99
CA ILE A 101 -6.03 22.90 3.26
C ILE A 101 -6.77 22.74 1.95
N LEU A 102 -7.14 21.51 1.60
CA LEU A 102 -8.04 21.25 0.49
C LEU A 102 -9.47 21.53 0.95
N GLY A 103 -10.13 22.45 0.28
CA GLY A 103 -11.58 22.62 0.36
C GLY A 103 -12.23 21.92 -0.82
N ILE A 104 -13.01 20.86 -0.56
CA ILE A 104 -13.68 20.06 -1.60
C ILE A 104 -15.17 20.37 -1.63
N ASP A 105 -15.73 20.52 -2.83
CA ASP A 105 -17.13 20.91 -3.10
C ASP A 105 -17.47 22.33 -2.64
N LEU A 106 -16.60 23.28 -3.02
CA LEU A 106 -16.77 24.70 -2.76
C LEU A 106 -17.66 25.38 -3.80
N LYS A 107 -18.38 26.42 -3.37
CA LYS A 107 -19.29 27.21 -4.20
C LYS A 107 -18.73 28.59 -4.52
N GLU A 108 -17.87 29.09 -3.65
CA GLU A 108 -17.22 30.39 -3.75
C GLU A 108 -15.81 30.32 -3.16
N GLY A 109 -15.03 31.37 -3.40
CA GLY A 109 -13.67 31.48 -2.86
C GLY A 109 -13.62 31.43 -1.34
N VAL A 110 -12.46 31.04 -0.81
CA VAL A 110 -12.14 31.05 0.63
C VAL A 110 -11.01 32.06 0.83
N ASN A 111 -11.05 32.88 1.87
CA ASN A 111 -9.98 33.86 2.09
C ASN A 111 -8.72 33.16 2.65
N PRO A 112 -7.59 33.11 1.90
CA PRO A 112 -6.39 32.41 2.32
C PRO A 112 -5.63 33.11 3.45
N ASN A 113 -5.93 34.39 3.72
CA ASN A 113 -5.27 35.21 4.74
C ASN A 113 -5.80 34.99 6.17
N GLN A 114 -6.70 34.02 6.35
CA GLN A 114 -7.22 33.66 7.67
C GLN A 114 -6.25 32.73 8.40
N ASP A 115 -6.55 32.39 9.66
CA ASP A 115 -5.87 31.28 10.31
C ASP A 115 -6.46 29.95 9.81
N ALA A 116 -5.72 28.85 10.02
CA ALA A 116 -6.17 27.52 9.58
C ALA A 116 -7.59 27.16 10.07
N LYS A 117 -7.99 27.64 11.26
CA LYS A 117 -9.34 27.39 11.79
C LYS A 117 -10.40 28.16 11.00
N GLY A 118 -10.18 29.44 10.73
CA GLY A 118 -11.09 30.27 9.95
C GLY A 118 -11.32 29.71 8.54
N VAL A 119 -10.26 29.20 7.90
CA VAL A 119 -10.36 28.51 6.61
C VAL A 119 -11.25 27.27 6.70
N ILE A 120 -11.04 26.39 7.70
CA ILE A 120 -11.86 25.19 7.91
C ILE A 120 -13.34 25.57 8.15
N ASP A 121 -13.59 26.53 9.04
CA ASP A 121 -14.94 26.98 9.38
C ASP A 121 -15.66 27.60 8.16
N GLU A 122 -14.94 28.25 7.25
CA GLU A 122 -15.47 28.79 6.00
C GLU A 122 -15.80 27.69 4.98
N ILE A 123 -14.92 26.70 4.80
CA ILE A 123 -15.16 25.52 3.95
C ILE A 123 -16.44 24.79 4.41
N HIS A 124 -16.56 24.53 5.72
CA HIS A 124 -17.73 23.87 6.30
C HIS A 124 -19.01 24.67 6.13
N ARG A 125 -18.96 26.00 6.20
CA ARG A 125 -20.13 26.88 5.98
C ARG A 125 -20.71 26.75 4.57
N GLN A 126 -19.86 26.48 3.59
CA GLN A 126 -20.29 26.22 2.22
C GLN A 126 -20.88 24.80 2.04
N GLY A 127 -20.67 23.91 3.02
CA GLY A 127 -21.00 22.50 2.98
C GLY A 127 -19.91 21.62 2.35
N GLY A 128 -18.70 22.16 2.20
CA GLY A 128 -17.54 21.44 1.65
C GLY A 128 -16.84 20.59 2.71
N LEU A 129 -15.87 19.78 2.25
CA LEU A 129 -14.96 19.04 3.14
C LEU A 129 -13.63 19.77 3.26
N ALA A 130 -13.11 19.85 4.48
CA ALA A 130 -11.78 20.35 4.77
C ALA A 130 -10.81 19.17 4.98
N VAL A 131 -9.80 19.05 4.12
CA VAL A 131 -8.78 18.01 4.19
C VAL A 131 -7.41 18.65 4.42
N ALA A 132 -6.64 18.14 5.38
CA ALA A 132 -5.24 18.53 5.50
C ALA A 132 -4.42 17.92 4.37
N SER A 133 -3.83 18.78 3.52
CA SER A 133 -2.85 18.37 2.51
C SER A 133 -1.63 17.73 3.19
N HIS A 134 -0.91 16.90 2.45
CA HIS A 134 0.28 16.15 2.89
C HIS A 134 1.30 16.95 3.75
N PRO A 135 1.97 16.29 4.74
CA PRO A 135 2.93 16.92 5.65
C PRO A 135 4.32 17.11 5.08
N HIS A 136 4.72 16.20 4.19
CA HIS A 136 6.12 15.83 4.06
C HIS A 136 6.66 16.13 2.67
N LEU A 137 7.92 16.52 2.70
CA LEU A 137 8.92 16.40 1.65
C LEU A 137 8.69 15.16 0.78
N LYS A 138 8.14 15.37 -0.42
CA LYS A 138 7.96 14.28 -1.39
C LYS A 138 9.32 13.70 -1.75
N LEU A 139 9.43 12.37 -1.83
CA LEU A 139 10.68 11.67 -2.18
C LEU A 139 11.24 12.17 -3.54
N SER A 140 10.36 12.60 -4.44
CA SER A 140 10.68 13.19 -5.74
C SER A 140 11.48 14.51 -5.67
N TYR A 141 11.28 15.34 -4.65
CA TYR A 141 12.02 16.61 -4.50
C TYR A 141 13.49 16.37 -4.12
N PHE A 142 13.77 15.30 -3.39
CA PHE A 142 15.13 14.88 -3.08
C PHE A 142 15.84 14.23 -4.26
N ILE A 143 15.12 13.50 -5.12
CA ILE A 143 15.68 12.89 -6.34
C ILE A 143 16.09 13.97 -7.35
N ASN A 144 15.38 15.11 -7.37
CA ASN A 144 15.61 16.23 -8.30
C ASN A 144 16.46 17.39 -7.71
N ASP A 145 16.98 17.26 -6.49
CA ASP A 145 17.77 18.29 -5.79
C ASP A 145 17.06 19.66 -5.65
N ASP A 146 15.74 19.65 -5.45
CA ASP A 146 14.92 20.87 -5.30
C ASP A 146 14.91 21.39 -3.85
N GLN A 147 16.02 22.02 -3.45
CA GLN A 147 16.27 22.54 -2.10
C GLN A 147 15.28 23.64 -1.64
N VAL A 148 14.52 24.25 -2.56
CA VAL A 148 13.56 25.31 -2.25
C VAL A 148 12.23 24.72 -1.81
N SER A 149 11.73 23.72 -2.55
CA SER A 149 10.52 22.98 -2.18
C SER A 149 10.69 22.24 -0.85
N ILE A 150 11.93 21.82 -0.55
CA ILE A 150 12.27 21.14 0.71
C ILE A 150 12.06 22.02 1.95
N ARG A 151 12.26 23.33 1.84
CA ARG A 151 12.23 24.26 2.99
C ARG A 151 10.85 24.82 3.32
N ASN A 152 9.88 24.70 2.41
CA ASN A 152 8.61 25.43 2.46
C ASN A 152 7.37 24.52 2.53
N HIS A 153 7.50 23.31 3.10
CA HIS A 153 6.39 22.37 3.18
C HIS A 153 5.39 22.71 4.30
N PRO A 154 4.07 22.63 4.03
CA PRO A 154 3.02 23.01 4.97
C PRO A 154 2.96 22.06 6.17
N LEU A 155 3.72 22.39 7.20
CA LEU A 155 3.85 21.53 8.37
C LEU A 155 2.93 21.96 9.52
N HIS A 156 2.28 23.11 9.50
CA HIS A 156 1.55 23.65 10.65
C HIS A 156 0.43 22.74 11.15
N LEU A 157 -0.43 22.27 10.25
CA LEU A 157 -1.49 21.32 10.61
C LEU A 157 -0.89 20.04 11.20
N TRP A 158 0.23 19.58 10.65
CA TRP A 158 0.92 18.37 11.05
C TRP A 158 1.76 18.52 12.32
N LYS A 159 2.25 19.71 12.62
CA LYS A 159 2.92 20.05 13.89
C LYS A 159 1.91 20.18 15.03
N HIS A 160 0.66 20.55 14.71
CA HIS A 160 -0.40 20.85 15.66
C HIS A 160 -1.63 19.94 15.50
N ARG A 161 -1.48 18.68 15.06
CA ARG A 161 -2.60 17.77 14.71
C ARG A 161 -3.65 17.65 15.80
N GLU A 162 -3.22 17.55 17.04
CA GLU A 162 -4.07 17.51 18.25
C GLU A 162 -5.08 18.67 18.34
N LYS A 163 -4.76 19.85 17.78
CA LYS A 163 -5.65 21.03 17.75
C LYS A 163 -6.71 20.95 16.65
N TYR A 164 -6.45 20.17 15.60
CA TYR A 164 -7.23 20.15 14.36
C TYR A 164 -7.91 18.80 14.07
N PHE A 165 -7.61 17.74 14.84
CA PHE A 165 -8.20 16.41 14.65
C PHE A 165 -9.73 16.42 14.56
N ASP A 166 -10.41 17.11 15.48
CA ASP A 166 -11.88 17.18 15.52
C ASP A 166 -12.47 18.23 14.55
N LYS A 167 -11.62 18.94 13.80
CA LYS A 167 -12.02 20.02 12.89
C LYS A 167 -11.85 19.67 11.42
N LEU A 168 -10.88 18.83 11.10
CA LEU A 168 -10.66 18.37 9.72
C LEU A 168 -11.48 17.11 9.45
N ASP A 169 -12.03 17.03 8.25
CA ASP A 169 -12.85 15.90 7.83
C ASP A 169 -12.00 14.69 7.42
N ALA A 170 -10.79 14.95 6.91
CA ALA A 170 -9.79 13.95 6.60
C ALA A 170 -8.37 14.53 6.57
N TRP A 171 -7.40 13.64 6.59
CA TRP A 171 -5.98 13.91 6.39
C TRP A 171 -5.49 13.14 5.17
N GLU A 172 -4.61 13.73 4.36
CA GLU A 172 -3.94 12.94 3.34
C GLU A 172 -3.03 11.89 4.00
N ILE A 173 -3.40 10.61 3.93
CA ILE A 173 -2.57 9.50 4.40
C ILE A 173 -1.56 9.07 3.34
N ALA A 174 -1.80 9.43 2.08
CA ALA A 174 -0.94 9.12 0.97
C ALA A 174 -1.01 10.24 -0.06
N ASN A 175 0.15 10.58 -0.62
CA ASN A 175 0.28 11.58 -1.66
C ASN A 175 1.37 11.13 -2.63
N ARG A 176 1.15 11.27 -3.95
CA ARG A 176 2.06 10.70 -4.95
C ARG A 176 2.31 9.21 -4.68
N GLU A 177 3.56 8.80 -4.50
CA GLU A 177 3.98 7.44 -4.17
C GLU A 177 4.18 7.22 -2.67
N ASP A 178 4.10 8.29 -1.88
CA ASP A 178 4.45 8.32 -0.47
C ASP A 178 3.24 8.00 0.44
N LEU A 179 3.52 7.33 1.57
CA LEU A 179 2.55 7.03 2.64
C LEU A 179 2.98 7.70 3.94
N PHE A 180 2.03 8.34 4.62
CA PHE A 180 2.23 9.06 5.88
C PHE A 180 1.69 8.25 7.06
N THR A 181 2.56 7.44 7.67
CA THR A 181 2.21 6.47 8.72
C THR A 181 1.54 7.08 9.95
N VAL A 182 1.77 8.36 10.21
CA VAL A 182 1.22 9.08 11.36
C VAL A 182 -0.31 9.12 11.35
N VAL A 183 -0.92 9.20 10.17
CA VAL A 183 -2.39 9.22 10.00
C VAL A 183 -3.00 7.88 10.45
N SER A 184 -2.35 6.77 10.10
CA SER A 184 -2.76 5.42 10.50
C SER A 184 -2.60 5.19 12.01
N LEU A 185 -1.46 5.60 12.57
CA LEU A 185 -1.13 5.37 13.99
C LEU A 185 -2.07 6.13 14.93
N GLU A 186 -2.54 7.31 14.51
CA GLU A 186 -3.46 8.15 15.28
C GLU A 186 -4.94 7.89 14.91
N HIS A 187 -5.23 6.93 14.03
CA HIS A 187 -6.58 6.57 13.55
C HIS A 187 -7.39 7.77 13.02
N LEU A 188 -6.72 8.73 12.39
CA LEU A 188 -7.36 9.91 11.81
C LEU A 188 -8.19 9.51 10.59
N PRO A 189 -9.30 10.21 10.28
CA PRO A 189 -9.99 10.03 9.00
C PRO A 189 -9.02 10.38 7.86
N PHE A 190 -9.10 9.68 6.74
CA PHE A 190 -8.07 9.76 5.72
C PHE A 190 -8.60 9.77 4.29
N VAL A 191 -7.80 10.36 3.41
CA VAL A 191 -7.92 10.25 1.95
C VAL A 191 -6.52 10.12 1.35
N ALA A 192 -6.45 9.64 0.12
CA ALA A 192 -5.23 9.53 -0.66
C ALA A 192 -5.44 10.11 -2.05
N ASN A 193 -4.50 10.94 -2.48
CA ASN A 193 -4.61 11.69 -3.71
C ASN A 193 -3.27 11.76 -4.46
N SER A 194 -3.31 12.17 -5.73
CA SER A 194 -2.10 12.40 -6.51
C SER A 194 -1.37 13.66 -6.11
N ASP A 195 -2.09 14.76 -5.83
CA ASP A 195 -1.61 16.14 -5.91
C ASP A 195 -1.19 16.54 -7.34
N PHE A 196 -1.94 16.09 -8.35
CA PHE A 196 -1.55 16.10 -9.77
C PHE A 196 -1.08 17.47 -10.29
N HIS A 197 0.11 17.57 -10.87
CA HIS A 197 0.59 18.78 -11.57
C HIS A 197 1.05 18.50 -13.02
N GLU A 198 1.34 17.24 -13.32
CA GLU A 198 1.96 16.77 -14.57
C GLU A 198 1.46 15.37 -14.86
N ARG A 199 1.46 14.94 -16.12
CA ARG A 199 0.88 13.66 -16.52
C ARG A 199 1.38 12.46 -15.71
N HIS A 200 2.69 12.39 -15.45
CA HIS A 200 3.29 11.26 -14.76
C HIS A 200 2.77 11.08 -13.33
N HIS A 201 2.24 12.15 -12.72
CA HIS A 201 1.60 12.15 -11.42
C HIS A 201 0.25 11.41 -11.36
N LEU A 202 -0.30 11.02 -12.51
CA LEU A 202 -1.47 10.14 -12.56
C LEU A 202 -1.18 8.82 -11.82
N THR A 203 0.04 8.31 -11.95
CA THR A 203 0.56 7.17 -11.18
C THR A 203 0.84 7.60 -9.74
N ALA A 204 -0.11 7.32 -8.84
CA ALA A 204 -0.03 7.70 -7.44
C ALA A 204 -1.11 6.98 -6.63
N TRP A 205 -1.04 7.10 -5.31
CA TRP A 205 -2.11 6.74 -4.40
C TRP A 205 -3.40 7.51 -4.70
N LYS A 206 -4.53 6.82 -4.56
CA LYS A 206 -5.90 7.25 -4.82
C LYS A 206 -6.83 6.75 -3.72
N SER A 207 -8.01 7.34 -3.64
CA SER A 207 -9.08 6.89 -2.75
C SER A 207 -10.12 6.10 -3.54
N LEU A 208 -10.35 4.84 -3.14
CA LEU A 208 -11.55 4.10 -3.55
C LEU A 208 -12.63 4.38 -2.51
N ILE A 209 -13.75 4.99 -2.91
CA ILE A 209 -14.80 5.43 -1.98
C ILE A 209 -16.09 4.68 -2.29
N LEU A 210 -16.65 3.97 -1.29
CA LEU A 210 -17.90 3.23 -1.43
C LEU A 210 -19.09 4.18 -1.24
N ALA A 211 -19.63 4.69 -2.35
CA ALA A 211 -20.70 5.68 -2.35
C ALA A 211 -21.58 5.55 -3.60
N GLU A 212 -22.70 6.27 -3.62
CA GLU A 212 -23.36 6.57 -4.89
C GLU A 212 -22.55 7.64 -5.61
N LYS A 213 -22.57 7.66 -6.95
CA LYS A 213 -21.80 8.59 -7.79
C LYS A 213 -22.36 10.01 -7.78
N GLU A 214 -22.42 10.60 -6.59
CA GLU A 214 -22.93 11.94 -6.28
C GLU A 214 -22.05 12.62 -5.22
N LYS A 215 -21.90 13.94 -5.32
CA LYS A 215 -21.02 14.73 -4.44
C LYS A 215 -21.34 14.54 -2.96
N GLU A 216 -22.61 14.63 -2.59
CA GLU A 216 -23.07 14.49 -1.21
C GLU A 216 -22.86 13.07 -0.65
N ALA A 217 -23.00 12.04 -1.49
CA ALA A 217 -22.75 10.66 -1.09
C ALA A 217 -21.27 10.39 -0.87
N LEU A 218 -20.39 10.89 -1.74
CA LEU A 218 -18.94 10.84 -1.59
C LEU A 218 -18.50 11.51 -0.29
N LYS A 219 -18.98 12.74 -0.02
CA LYS A 219 -18.64 13.47 1.21
C LYS A 219 -19.04 12.68 2.47
N ARG A 220 -20.27 12.16 2.50
CA ARG A 220 -20.74 11.30 3.59
C ARG A 220 -19.90 10.03 3.75
N ALA A 221 -19.49 9.40 2.66
CA ALA A 221 -18.68 8.19 2.71
C ALA A 221 -17.28 8.44 3.29
N ILE A 222 -16.66 9.60 2.98
CA ILE A 222 -15.38 10.03 3.58
C ILE A 222 -15.55 10.21 5.09
N LEU A 223 -16.57 10.96 5.53
CA LEU A 223 -16.87 11.16 6.94
C LEU A 223 -17.18 9.85 7.69
N GLN A 224 -17.83 8.90 7.01
CA GLN A 224 -18.13 7.56 7.53
C GLN A 224 -16.97 6.56 7.36
N ARG A 225 -15.82 6.99 6.81
CA ARG A 225 -14.63 6.17 6.56
C ARG A 225 -14.91 4.92 5.71
N LYS A 226 -15.83 5.04 4.75
CA LYS A 226 -16.17 4.00 3.77
C LYS A 226 -15.26 4.11 2.54
N LEU A 227 -13.96 4.02 2.75
CA LEU A 227 -12.98 4.13 1.67
C LEU A 227 -11.77 3.21 1.90
N SER A 228 -11.04 2.96 0.83
CA SER A 228 -9.81 2.15 0.80
C SER A 228 -8.73 2.87 0.01
N LEU A 229 -7.47 2.60 0.34
CA LEU A 229 -6.32 3.08 -0.43
C LEU A 229 -6.14 2.23 -1.69
N PHE A 230 -5.84 2.89 -2.80
CA PHE A 230 -5.55 2.24 -4.06
C PHE A 230 -4.36 2.93 -4.73
N PHE A 231 -3.30 2.18 -5.03
CA PHE A 231 -2.19 2.72 -5.82
C PHE A 231 -2.50 2.56 -7.31
N PHE A 232 -2.80 3.67 -7.98
CA PHE A 232 -3.06 3.70 -9.41
C PHE A 232 -1.72 3.80 -10.15
N ASN A 233 -1.51 2.95 -11.16
CA ASN A 233 -0.28 2.95 -11.95
C ASN A 233 -0.63 2.97 -13.44
N GLU A 234 -0.37 4.10 -14.10
CA GLU A 234 -0.61 4.31 -15.54
C GLU A 234 0.20 3.30 -16.39
N ASN A 235 1.40 2.93 -15.94
CA ASN A 235 2.26 1.94 -16.59
C ASN A 235 1.93 0.49 -16.20
N GLY A 236 1.31 0.27 -15.03
CA GLY A 236 0.86 -1.02 -14.52
C GLY A 236 -0.36 -1.59 -15.24
N SER A 237 -1.02 -0.78 -16.06
CA SER A 237 -1.96 -1.19 -17.12
C SER A 237 -1.28 -2.04 -18.20
N LYS A 238 0.07 -2.15 -18.16
CA LYS A 238 0.87 -3.22 -18.78
C LYS A 238 1.63 -4.04 -17.73
N GLY A 239 0.90 -4.86 -16.97
CA GLY A 239 1.43 -6.11 -16.41
C GLY A 239 2.07 -6.08 -15.01
N LYS A 240 1.61 -7.05 -14.21
CA LYS A 240 2.14 -7.60 -12.93
C LYS A 240 1.88 -6.80 -11.65
N ARG A 241 0.95 -7.35 -10.85
CA ARG A 241 0.64 -6.97 -9.47
C ARG A 241 1.34 -7.96 -8.52
N ILE A 242 2.27 -7.46 -7.69
CA ILE A 242 2.89 -8.19 -6.58
C ILE A 242 2.04 -7.95 -5.33
N GLN A 243 1.65 -9.00 -4.61
CA GLN A 243 0.93 -8.90 -3.33
C GLN A 243 1.90 -8.92 -2.15
N ALA A 244 1.73 -8.01 -1.18
CA ALA A 244 2.31 -8.13 0.16
C ALA A 244 1.17 -8.22 1.20
N LYS A 245 1.25 -9.21 2.09
CA LYS A 245 0.35 -9.46 3.22
C LYS A 245 0.82 -8.69 4.46
N ILE A 246 -0.10 -8.05 5.18
CA ILE A 246 0.10 -7.44 6.49
C ILE A 246 -0.32 -8.44 7.58
N ILE A 247 0.53 -8.63 8.60
CA ILE A 247 0.19 -9.33 9.84
C ILE A 247 0.42 -8.35 11.00
N HIS A 248 -0.57 -8.17 11.87
CA HIS A 248 -0.47 -7.47 13.15
C HIS A 248 -0.09 -8.47 14.24
N GLU A 249 0.80 -8.08 15.16
CA GLU A 249 0.70 -8.50 16.57
C GLU A 249 1.57 -7.63 17.50
N GLU A 250 1.03 -7.36 18.69
CA GLU A 250 1.55 -6.53 19.76
C GLU A 250 2.72 -7.20 20.49
N THR A 251 3.79 -6.45 20.80
CA THR A 251 4.91 -6.97 21.62
C THR A 251 5.06 -6.19 22.92
N LYS A 252 4.84 -6.90 24.05
CA LYS A 252 5.22 -6.46 25.39
C LYS A 252 6.74 -6.50 25.57
N VAL A 253 7.26 -5.45 26.18
CA VAL A 253 8.68 -5.31 26.56
C VAL A 253 8.99 -6.20 27.76
N ALA A 254 9.99 -7.06 27.63
CA ALA A 254 10.65 -7.72 28.74
C ALA A 254 12.17 -7.48 28.66
N ASP A 255 12.68 -6.98 29.78
CA ASP A 255 14.06 -6.66 30.10
C ASP A 255 14.94 -7.92 30.11
N GLN A 256 16.15 -7.85 29.54
CA GLN A 256 17.27 -8.74 29.88
C GLN A 256 18.61 -8.25 29.29
N THR A 257 19.48 -7.78 30.18
CA THR A 257 20.91 -7.53 29.99
C THR A 257 21.74 -8.82 30.12
N GLU A 258 22.79 -9.00 29.31
CA GLU A 258 24.21 -9.11 29.73
C GLU A 258 25.20 -9.55 28.61
N GLY A 259 26.40 -8.90 28.58
CA GLY A 259 27.64 -9.27 27.86
C GLY A 259 27.71 -8.87 26.37
N THR A 260 28.66 -8.10 25.82
CA THR A 260 30.04 -7.75 26.20
C THR A 260 30.43 -6.40 25.56
N GLY A 261 30.99 -5.47 26.35
CA GLY A 261 31.44 -4.13 25.92
C GLY A 261 30.29 -3.16 25.58
N LYS A 262 30.13 -2.05 26.32
CA LYS A 262 29.21 -1.00 25.85
C LYS A 262 29.76 -0.37 24.57
N ALA A 263 28.84 0.11 23.73
CA ALA A 263 29.07 0.74 22.44
C ALA A 263 30.28 1.70 22.41
N LYS A 264 30.91 1.83 21.24
CA LYS A 264 31.97 2.82 20.98
C LYS A 264 31.34 4.17 20.66
N VAL A 265 31.68 5.21 21.40
CA VAL A 265 31.11 6.56 21.27
C VAL A 265 32.20 7.52 20.85
N LEU A 266 32.01 8.22 19.73
CA LEU A 266 32.87 9.32 19.29
C LEU A 266 32.26 10.66 19.70
N ILE A 267 33.03 11.48 20.40
CA ILE A 267 32.63 12.82 20.85
C ILE A 267 33.40 13.84 20.01
N VAL A 268 32.70 14.77 19.38
CA VAL A 268 33.27 15.77 18.47
C VAL A 268 32.78 17.16 18.87
N ASP A 269 33.71 17.98 19.33
CA ASP A 269 33.45 19.36 19.77
C ASP A 269 34.79 20.13 19.81
N ASP A 270 34.82 21.39 19.37
CA ASP A 270 36.02 22.22 19.38
C ASP A 270 36.36 22.73 20.79
N GLU A 271 35.41 22.69 21.73
CA GLU A 271 35.59 23.00 23.15
C GLU A 271 36.18 21.80 23.92
N ARG A 272 37.52 21.78 24.03
CA ARG A 272 38.28 20.67 24.66
C ARG A 272 37.85 20.32 26.09
N ASP A 273 37.47 21.31 26.89
CA ASP A 273 37.05 21.10 28.27
C ASP A 273 35.71 20.35 28.34
N LEU A 274 34.78 20.67 27.43
CA LEU A 274 33.51 19.96 27.32
C LEU A 274 33.73 18.50 26.87
N VAL A 275 34.57 18.27 25.86
CA VAL A 275 34.96 16.92 25.41
C VAL A 275 35.52 16.10 26.58
N ALA A 276 36.41 16.67 27.39
CA ALA A 276 37.01 15.98 28.52
C ALA A 276 35.97 15.59 29.58
N ILE A 277 35.01 16.47 29.87
CA ILE A 277 33.91 16.20 30.82
C ILE A 277 33.00 15.09 30.28
N LEU A 278 32.60 15.14 29.01
CA LEU A 278 31.75 14.13 28.40
C LEU A 278 32.44 12.77 28.34
N ALA A 279 33.71 12.74 27.93
CA ALA A 279 34.52 11.53 27.87
C ALA A 279 34.67 10.86 29.24
N TYR A 280 34.93 11.64 30.30
CA TYR A 280 35.03 11.11 31.66
C TYR A 280 33.71 10.47 32.14
N ASN A 281 32.59 11.14 31.92
CA ASN A 281 31.28 10.67 32.41
C ASN A 281 30.74 9.47 31.62
N LEU A 282 30.86 9.47 30.30
CA LEU A 282 30.48 8.33 29.46
C LEU A 282 31.44 7.14 29.65
N GLY A 283 32.74 7.39 29.81
CA GLY A 283 33.72 6.36 30.14
C GLY A 283 33.41 5.66 31.47
N LYS A 284 33.01 6.41 32.50
CA LYS A 284 32.51 5.85 33.78
C LYS A 284 31.28 4.95 33.63
N LYS A 285 30.46 5.18 32.61
CA LYS A 285 29.31 4.34 32.30
C LYS A 285 29.69 3.07 31.53
N GLY A 286 30.94 2.91 31.13
CA GLY A 286 31.50 1.71 30.51
C GLY A 286 31.61 1.77 28.98
N TYR A 287 31.30 2.92 28.36
CA TYR A 287 31.44 3.14 26.91
C TYR A 287 32.92 3.26 26.51
N GLN A 288 33.26 2.77 25.31
CA GLN A 288 34.58 3.03 24.72
C GLN A 288 34.57 4.41 24.07
N ILE A 289 35.39 5.34 24.56
CA ILE A 289 35.33 6.74 24.11
C ILE A 289 36.43 7.05 23.10
N LEU A 290 36.02 7.64 21.98
CA LEU A 290 36.88 8.36 21.06
C LEU A 290 36.56 9.86 21.15
N THR A 291 37.56 10.70 20.94
CA THR A 291 37.40 12.16 20.97
C THR A 291 37.99 12.76 19.70
N ALA A 292 37.35 13.77 19.13
CA ALA A 292 37.90 14.61 18.06
C ALA A 292 37.56 16.08 18.33
N TYR A 293 38.37 16.99 17.80
CA TYR A 293 38.23 18.43 18.09
C TYR A 293 37.91 19.28 16.86
N ASN A 294 37.68 18.65 15.71
CA ASN A 294 37.21 19.26 14.47
C ASN A 294 36.61 18.17 13.56
N GLY A 295 35.86 18.59 12.53
CA GLY A 295 35.18 17.64 11.66
C GLY A 295 36.10 16.73 10.84
N PHE A 296 37.30 17.20 10.43
CA PHE A 296 38.24 16.37 9.66
C PHE A 296 38.83 15.23 10.49
N GLU A 297 39.27 15.53 11.71
CA GLU A 297 39.75 14.52 12.67
C GLU A 297 38.64 13.51 13.01
N ALA A 298 37.40 14.00 13.14
CA ALA A 298 36.24 13.15 13.37
C ALA A 298 35.98 12.20 12.20
N TRP A 299 36.03 12.69 10.96
CA TRP A 299 35.85 11.86 9.78
C TRP A 299 36.89 10.74 9.68
N GLU A 300 38.17 11.06 9.89
CA GLU A 300 39.26 10.05 9.89
C GLU A 300 39.00 8.94 10.93
N LYS A 301 38.53 9.31 12.13
CA LYS A 301 38.19 8.37 13.20
C LYS A 301 36.92 7.56 12.90
N ILE A 302 35.92 8.15 12.26
CA ILE A 302 34.73 7.43 11.78
C ILE A 302 35.13 6.38 10.73
N GLU A 303 36.07 6.74 9.85
CA GLU A 303 36.57 5.85 8.81
C GLU A 303 37.34 4.66 9.37
N LEU A 304 38.21 4.90 10.35
CA LEU A 304 39.09 3.90 10.91
C LEU A 304 38.41 3.04 11.99
N GLU A 305 37.71 3.68 12.92
CA GLU A 305 37.31 3.04 14.18
C GLU A 305 35.83 2.61 14.22
N ARG A 306 35.02 3.05 13.24
CA ARG A 306 33.60 2.68 13.10
C ARG A 306 32.82 2.78 14.42
N PRO A 307 32.71 3.99 15.03
CA PRO A 307 31.97 4.16 16.26
C PRO A 307 30.48 3.82 16.09
N ASP A 308 29.84 3.42 17.17
CA ASP A 308 28.42 3.08 17.21
C ASP A 308 27.53 4.31 17.35
N VAL A 309 28.01 5.30 18.11
CA VAL A 309 27.33 6.57 18.38
C VAL A 309 28.31 7.73 18.17
N LEU A 310 27.84 8.79 17.50
CA LEU A 310 28.52 10.05 17.30
C LEU A 310 27.79 11.15 18.08
N ILE A 311 28.49 11.78 19.01
CA ILE A 311 28.05 13.02 19.67
C ILE A 311 28.76 14.17 18.97
N LEU A 312 28.00 15.09 18.40
CA LEU A 312 28.52 16.05 17.43
C LEU A 312 28.06 17.47 17.73
N ASP A 313 28.99 18.37 18.01
CA ASP A 313 28.69 19.80 18.03
C ASP A 313 28.37 20.34 16.64
N LEU A 314 27.39 21.25 16.57
CA LEU A 314 26.98 21.86 15.31
C LEU A 314 27.91 22.97 14.84
N MET A 315 28.52 23.72 15.75
CA MET A 315 29.20 24.98 15.48
C MET A 315 30.71 24.81 15.66
N MET A 316 31.35 24.11 14.73
CA MET A 316 32.79 23.91 14.71
C MET A 316 33.44 24.63 13.52
N PRO A 317 34.72 25.06 13.63
CA PRO A 317 35.46 25.64 12.52
C PRO A 317 35.77 24.60 11.43
N ASP A 318 35.94 25.11 10.21
CA ASP A 318 36.23 24.35 9.00
C ASP A 318 35.10 23.40 8.58
N LEU A 319 35.20 22.09 8.87
CA LEU A 319 34.15 21.12 8.59
C LEU A 319 33.15 21.12 9.76
N ASP A 320 31.98 21.71 9.53
CA ASP A 320 30.98 21.87 10.58
C ASP A 320 30.20 20.57 10.88
N GLY A 321 29.43 20.58 11.96
CA GLY A 321 28.65 19.39 12.37
C GLY A 321 27.56 19.00 11.38
N TRP A 322 27.08 19.94 10.55
CA TRP A 322 26.09 19.66 9.52
C TRP A 322 26.71 18.89 8.36
N GLU A 323 27.85 19.37 7.87
CA GLU A 323 28.61 18.76 6.79
C GLU A 323 29.11 17.37 7.19
N LEU A 324 29.62 17.21 8.41
CA LEU A 324 30.04 15.90 8.90
C LEU A 324 28.88 14.91 9.01
N CYS A 325 27.71 15.33 9.51
CA CYS A 325 26.52 14.47 9.55
C CYS A 325 26.08 14.02 8.15
N ARG A 326 26.11 14.92 7.16
CA ARG A 326 25.83 14.59 5.76
C ARG A 326 26.82 13.58 5.20
N LEU A 327 28.10 13.72 5.49
CA LEU A 327 29.14 12.78 5.05
C LEU A 327 28.91 11.39 5.62
N VAL A 328 28.55 11.30 6.91
CA VAL A 328 28.19 10.03 7.56
C VAL A 328 26.99 9.38 6.86
N ARG A 329 25.91 10.14 6.63
CA ARG A 329 24.68 9.65 5.98
C ARG A 329 24.77 9.42 4.47
N ARG A 330 25.82 9.90 3.81
CA ARG A 330 26.11 9.62 2.39
C ARG A 330 27.12 8.49 2.20
N SER A 331 27.70 7.98 3.28
CA SER A 331 28.64 6.86 3.18
C SER A 331 27.96 5.62 2.62
N GLN A 332 28.61 4.98 1.64
CA GLN A 332 28.22 3.67 1.12
C GLN A 332 28.51 2.54 2.12
N THR A 333 29.33 2.82 3.13
CA THR A 333 29.59 1.85 4.21
C THR A 333 28.44 1.89 5.19
N LYS A 334 27.63 0.84 5.18
CA LYS A 334 26.41 0.71 5.99
C LYS A 334 26.63 0.97 7.47
N ASP A 335 27.73 0.48 8.06
CA ASP A 335 27.99 0.69 9.48
C ASP A 335 28.30 2.15 9.86
N ILE A 336 28.77 2.97 8.92
CA ILE A 336 28.88 4.42 9.09
C ILE A 336 27.51 5.05 8.88
N ASN A 337 26.81 4.66 7.82
CA ASN A 337 25.51 5.21 7.45
C ASN A 337 24.48 5.05 8.57
N ASP A 338 24.48 3.90 9.24
CA ASP A 338 23.55 3.53 10.33
C ASP A 338 24.06 3.96 11.73
N MET A 339 25.15 4.73 11.83
CA MET A 339 25.70 5.20 13.10
C MET A 339 24.71 6.12 13.82
N GLY A 340 24.51 5.94 15.12
CA GLY A 340 23.62 6.82 15.90
C GLY A 340 24.21 8.21 16.04
N ILE A 341 23.53 9.29 15.62
CA ILE A 341 24.06 10.66 15.71
C ILE A 341 23.24 11.49 16.70
N LEU A 342 23.90 11.98 17.75
CA LEU A 342 23.37 12.95 18.71
C LEU A 342 24.02 14.32 18.47
N MET A 343 23.26 15.29 17.98
CA MET A 343 23.76 16.65 17.75
C MET A 343 23.70 17.51 19.01
N LEU A 344 24.74 18.30 19.30
CA LEU A 344 24.76 19.30 20.35
C LEU A 344 24.60 20.70 19.74
N THR A 345 23.63 21.49 20.21
CA THR A 345 23.29 22.80 19.61
C THR A 345 23.33 23.94 20.62
N ALA A 346 23.89 25.10 20.24
CA ALA A 346 24.14 26.22 21.15
C ALA A 346 22.92 27.12 21.46
N ARG A 347 21.72 26.86 20.92
CA ARG A 347 20.50 27.65 21.20
C ARG A 347 19.23 26.83 20.93
N ALA A 348 18.26 26.93 21.83
CA ALA A 348 16.95 26.27 21.75
C ALA A 348 15.99 27.00 20.78
N MET A 349 16.35 27.11 19.50
CA MET A 349 15.39 27.45 18.45
C MET A 349 14.88 26.15 17.81
N PRO A 350 13.55 25.90 17.76
CA PRO A 350 12.96 24.69 17.18
C PRO A 350 13.45 24.39 15.75
N GLU A 351 13.82 25.43 14.98
CA GLU A 351 14.35 25.30 13.62
C GLU A 351 15.64 24.45 13.56
N ASN A 352 16.53 24.56 14.55
CA ASN A 352 17.77 23.79 14.59
C ASN A 352 17.55 22.32 14.98
N ARG A 353 16.45 22.00 15.70
CA ARG A 353 16.06 20.61 16.01
C ARG A 353 15.55 19.89 14.76
N VAL A 354 14.71 20.58 13.98
CA VAL A 354 14.08 20.04 12.77
C VAL A 354 15.15 19.83 11.68
N TYR A 355 15.99 20.84 11.43
CA TYR A 355 17.10 20.74 10.47
C TYR A 355 18.11 19.64 10.85
N GLY A 356 18.32 19.41 12.15
CA GLY A 356 19.10 18.31 12.74
C GLY A 356 18.67 16.93 12.23
N LEU A 357 17.39 16.65 12.40
CA LEU A 357 16.77 15.39 12.00
C LEU A 357 16.68 15.27 10.47
N GLU A 358 16.45 16.37 9.75
CA GLU A 358 16.40 16.42 8.28
C GLU A 358 17.73 16.06 7.61
N ILE A 359 18.86 16.41 8.26
CA ILE A 359 20.22 16.06 7.79
C ILE A 359 20.62 14.63 8.18
N GLY A 360 19.71 13.94 8.88
CA GLY A 360 19.82 12.56 9.25
C GLY A 360 20.39 12.33 10.65
N ALA A 361 20.48 13.34 11.53
CA ALA A 361 20.76 13.06 12.92
C ALA A 361 19.62 12.23 13.54
N ASP A 362 19.93 11.35 14.48
CA ASP A 362 18.91 10.51 15.13
C ASP A 362 18.30 11.22 16.33
N ASP A 363 19.04 12.13 16.95
CA ASP A 363 18.60 12.93 18.09
C ASP A 363 19.44 14.21 18.21
N TYR A 364 19.01 15.15 19.06
CA TYR A 364 19.78 16.34 19.39
C TYR A 364 19.66 16.68 20.90
N LEU A 365 20.53 17.58 21.37
CA LEU A 365 20.51 18.10 22.72
C LEU A 365 20.98 19.56 22.74
N THR A 366 20.21 20.44 23.38
CA THR A 366 20.51 21.89 23.46
C THR A 366 21.49 22.20 24.60
N LYS A 367 22.54 22.96 24.34
CA LYS A 367 23.44 23.53 25.34
C LYS A 367 22.78 24.77 25.99
N PRO A 368 22.85 24.94 27.33
CA PRO A 368 23.42 24.01 28.31
C PRO A 368 22.47 22.83 28.57
N PHE A 369 23.03 21.63 28.73
CA PHE A 369 22.27 20.40 28.97
C PHE A 369 22.65 19.72 30.29
N SER A 370 21.77 18.84 30.77
CA SER A 370 22.12 17.93 31.86
C SER A 370 22.92 16.74 31.33
N LEU A 371 24.03 16.40 32.01
CA LEU A 371 24.79 15.18 31.74
C LEU A 371 23.93 13.91 31.83
N SER A 372 22.94 13.88 32.73
CA SER A 372 22.03 12.73 32.85
C SER A 372 21.14 12.57 31.64
N GLU A 373 20.70 13.67 31.02
CA GLU A 373 19.89 13.66 29.81
C GLU A 373 20.71 13.19 28.60
N LEU A 374 21.95 13.69 28.46
CA LEU A 374 22.86 13.27 27.40
C LEU A 374 23.13 11.76 27.46
N ILE A 375 23.41 11.23 28.65
CA ILE A 375 23.68 9.79 28.83
C ILE A 375 22.47 8.96 28.42
N LEU A 376 21.25 9.37 28.78
CA LEU A 376 20.03 8.64 28.42
C LEU A 376 19.81 8.59 26.90
N ARG A 377 20.07 9.70 26.19
CA ARG A 377 19.95 9.75 24.73
C ARG A 377 20.98 8.85 24.05
N VAL A 378 22.22 8.86 24.52
CA VAL A 378 23.28 7.96 24.03
C VAL A 378 22.93 6.48 24.29
N GLU A 379 22.36 6.17 25.46
CA GLU A 379 21.88 4.82 25.79
C GLU A 379 20.79 4.34 24.80
N ASN A 380 19.81 5.19 24.49
CA ASN A 380 18.74 4.87 23.53
C ASN A 380 19.27 4.64 22.12
N LEU A 381 20.18 5.50 21.63
CA LEU A 381 20.77 5.37 20.30
C LEU A 381 21.59 4.09 20.17
N ALA A 382 22.40 3.77 21.19
CA ALA A 382 23.17 2.52 21.22
C ALA A 382 22.26 1.27 21.29
N GLY A 383 21.12 1.36 22.00
CA GLY A 383 20.14 0.28 22.12
C GLY A 383 19.39 -0.05 20.83
N LYS A 384 18.90 0.97 20.10
CA LYS A 384 18.12 0.82 18.86
C LYS A 384 18.87 0.02 17.80
N ARG A 385 20.18 0.28 17.65
CA ARG A 385 21.04 -0.42 16.70
C ARG A 385 21.09 -1.92 17.00
N LYS A 386 21.32 -2.30 18.26
CA LYS A 386 21.40 -3.70 18.69
C LYS A 386 20.11 -4.48 18.38
N SER A 387 18.94 -3.88 18.61
CA SER A 387 17.64 -4.51 18.33
C SER A 387 17.41 -4.75 16.82
N VAL A 388 17.81 -3.82 15.96
CA VAL A 388 17.67 -3.96 14.50
C VAL A 388 18.54 -5.11 13.96
N TYR A 389 19.78 -5.25 14.44
CA TYR A 389 20.64 -6.38 14.03
C TYR A 389 20.10 -7.73 14.55
N GLN A 390 19.55 -7.77 15.77
CA GLN A 390 18.94 -8.98 16.33
C GLN A 390 17.72 -9.43 15.54
N LEU A 391 16.80 -8.52 15.22
CA LEU A 391 15.60 -8.82 14.42
C LEU A 391 15.94 -9.36 13.03
N LYS A 392 16.98 -8.81 12.38
CA LYS A 392 17.42 -9.31 11.07
C LYS A 392 17.98 -10.73 11.14
N ALA A 393 18.83 -11.01 12.13
CA ALA A 393 19.38 -12.35 12.34
C ALA A 393 18.28 -13.39 12.62
N GLU A 394 17.26 -13.00 13.38
CA GLU A 394 16.10 -13.85 13.67
C GLU A 394 15.25 -14.10 12.41
N MET A 395 15.02 -13.07 11.59
CA MET A 395 14.29 -13.19 10.32
C MET A 395 14.99 -14.13 9.33
N GLU A 396 16.32 -14.05 9.20
CA GLU A 396 17.11 -14.93 8.34
C GLU A 396 17.07 -16.39 8.82
N SER A 397 17.15 -16.60 10.14
CA SER A 397 16.98 -17.92 10.75
C SER A 397 15.59 -18.51 10.50
N LEU A 398 14.55 -17.68 10.66
CA LEU A 398 13.16 -18.08 10.45
C LEU A 398 12.89 -18.41 8.98
N HIS A 399 13.38 -17.59 8.04
CA HIS A 399 13.32 -17.87 6.60
C HIS A 399 14.00 -19.19 6.25
N SER A 400 15.19 -19.44 6.77
CA SER A 400 15.92 -20.70 6.55
C SER A 400 15.14 -21.90 7.11
N SER A 401 14.50 -21.76 8.26
CA SER A 401 13.67 -22.78 8.88
C SER A 401 12.39 -23.07 8.09
N MET A 402 11.70 -22.02 7.61
CA MET A 402 10.52 -22.16 6.74
C MET A 402 10.88 -22.85 5.44
N HIS A 403 11.98 -22.48 4.80
CA HIS A 403 12.38 -23.06 3.53
C HIS A 403 12.72 -24.55 3.67
N ARG A 404 13.40 -24.94 4.77
CA ARG A 404 13.64 -26.35 5.10
C ARG A 404 12.33 -27.13 5.30
N LYS A 405 11.39 -26.59 6.09
CA LYS A 405 10.07 -27.21 6.29
C LYS A 405 9.31 -27.38 4.98
N GLU A 406 9.38 -26.41 4.08
CA GLU A 406 8.74 -26.48 2.76
C GLU A 406 9.34 -27.59 1.90
N THR A 407 10.68 -27.71 1.87
CA THR A 407 11.36 -28.78 1.13
C THR A 407 11.06 -30.17 1.69
N ASP A 408 10.99 -30.31 3.01
CA ASP A 408 10.63 -31.58 3.66
C ASP A 408 9.18 -31.97 3.34
N LEU A 409 8.26 -31.00 3.36
CA LEU A 409 6.86 -31.23 3.02
C LEU A 409 6.71 -31.69 1.56
N LYS A 410 7.42 -31.04 0.63
CA LYS A 410 7.46 -31.44 -0.80
C LYS A 410 7.94 -32.88 -0.97
N ARG A 411 8.95 -33.30 -0.19
CA ARG A 411 9.47 -34.68 -0.24
C ARG A 411 8.46 -35.69 0.29
N VAL A 412 7.86 -35.43 1.46
CA VAL A 412 6.85 -36.32 2.06
C VAL A 412 5.66 -36.51 1.12
N VAL A 413 5.20 -35.44 0.48
CA VAL A 413 4.11 -35.52 -0.49
C VAL A 413 4.48 -36.41 -1.67
N HIS A 414 5.66 -36.24 -2.25
CA HIS A 414 6.12 -37.10 -3.34
C HIS A 414 6.19 -38.58 -2.93
N ASP A 415 6.68 -38.84 -1.72
CA ASP A 415 6.79 -40.21 -1.18
C ASP A 415 5.43 -40.85 -0.90
N LEU A 416 4.38 -40.07 -0.62
CA LEU A 416 3.00 -40.54 -0.48
C LEU A 416 2.29 -40.72 -1.84
N ARG A 417 2.60 -39.89 -2.83
CA ARG A 417 2.00 -39.94 -4.17
C ARG A 417 2.30 -41.26 -4.88
N ASN A 418 3.54 -41.70 -4.83
CA ASN A 418 4.03 -42.88 -5.55
C ASN A 418 3.34 -44.20 -5.16
N PRO A 419 3.20 -44.56 -3.86
CA PRO A 419 2.47 -45.76 -3.47
C PRO A 419 0.97 -45.66 -3.81
N LEU A 420 0.36 -44.47 -3.70
CA LEU A 420 -1.06 -44.28 -4.07
C LEU A 420 -1.30 -44.53 -5.56
N LEU A 421 -0.45 -44.01 -6.44
CA LEU A 421 -0.50 -44.27 -7.88
C LEU A 421 -0.31 -45.75 -8.21
N SER A 422 0.61 -46.43 -7.50
CA SER A 422 0.86 -47.86 -7.65
C SER A 422 -0.37 -48.71 -7.26
N ILE A 423 -1.02 -48.38 -6.14
CA ILE A 423 -2.27 -49.03 -5.69
C ILE A 423 -3.37 -48.83 -6.72
N GLY A 424 -3.55 -47.60 -7.22
CA GLY A 424 -4.55 -47.28 -8.24
C GLY A 424 -4.31 -48.02 -9.55
N ALA A 425 -3.06 -48.05 -10.03
CA ALA A 425 -2.69 -48.76 -11.25
C ALA A 425 -2.91 -50.28 -11.13
N SER A 426 -2.61 -50.86 -9.97
CA SER A 426 -2.84 -52.27 -9.68
C SER A 426 -4.33 -52.60 -9.63
N ALA A 427 -5.13 -51.80 -8.93
CA ALA A 427 -6.58 -51.93 -8.88
C ALA A 427 -7.21 -51.81 -10.28
N LYS A 428 -6.79 -50.81 -11.07
CA LYS A 428 -7.24 -50.62 -12.47
C LYS A 428 -6.89 -51.79 -13.37
N ARG A 429 -5.73 -52.41 -13.17
CA ARG A 429 -5.31 -53.60 -13.93
C ARG A 429 -6.14 -54.83 -13.56
N MET A 430 -6.48 -54.99 -12.28
CA MET A 430 -7.33 -56.09 -11.79
C MET A 430 -8.80 -55.93 -12.22
N LEU A 431 -9.32 -54.70 -12.25
CA LEU A 431 -10.65 -54.37 -12.79
C LEU A 431 -10.83 -54.87 -14.24
N ARG A 432 -9.77 -54.83 -15.05
CA ARG A 432 -9.80 -55.32 -16.44
C ARG A 432 -9.78 -56.85 -16.58
N ARG A 433 -9.53 -57.59 -15.50
CA ARG A 433 -9.31 -59.05 -15.52
C ARG A 433 -10.33 -59.84 -14.71
N SER A 434 -10.97 -59.25 -13.71
CA SER A 434 -11.97 -59.94 -12.90
C SER A 434 -13.33 -59.99 -13.60
N GLN A 435 -14.04 -61.11 -13.42
CA GLN A 435 -15.42 -61.33 -13.87
C GLN A 435 -16.39 -61.50 -12.68
N ASN A 436 -15.90 -61.35 -11.45
CA ASN A 436 -16.71 -61.47 -10.24
C ASN A 436 -17.27 -60.09 -9.84
N GLU A 437 -18.59 -59.93 -9.88
CA GLU A 437 -19.34 -58.73 -9.47
C GLU A 437 -18.89 -58.15 -8.11
N GLU A 438 -18.66 -59.01 -7.12
CA GLU A 438 -18.31 -58.58 -5.77
C GLU A 438 -16.85 -58.10 -5.69
N GLU A 439 -15.95 -58.75 -6.43
CA GLU A 439 -14.54 -58.35 -6.55
C GLU A 439 -14.41 -57.04 -7.36
N LEU A 440 -15.19 -56.88 -8.43
CA LEU A 440 -15.26 -55.66 -9.23
C LEU A 440 -15.69 -54.45 -8.39
N LYS A 441 -16.69 -54.62 -7.52
CA LYS A 441 -17.16 -53.56 -6.61
C LYS A 441 -16.08 -53.12 -5.63
N ILE A 442 -15.34 -54.06 -5.04
CA ILE A 442 -14.23 -53.78 -4.12
C ILE A 442 -13.07 -53.09 -4.84
N LEU A 443 -12.69 -53.59 -6.02
CA LEU A 443 -11.59 -53.02 -6.81
C LEU A 443 -11.91 -51.60 -7.31
N ARG A 444 -13.17 -51.31 -7.66
CA ARG A 444 -13.61 -49.96 -8.05
C ARG A 444 -13.50 -49.00 -6.87
N MET A 445 -13.92 -49.43 -5.68
CA MET A 445 -13.76 -48.65 -4.45
C MET A 445 -12.29 -48.37 -4.10
N ILE A 446 -11.39 -49.34 -4.27
CA ILE A 446 -9.94 -49.15 -4.06
C ILE A 446 -9.37 -48.17 -5.09
N TYR A 447 -9.73 -48.31 -6.36
CA TYR A 447 -9.30 -47.41 -7.43
C TYR A 447 -9.76 -45.98 -7.17
N ASP A 448 -11.04 -45.77 -6.91
CA ASP A 448 -11.62 -44.44 -6.67
C ASP A 448 -11.05 -43.80 -5.40
N SER A 449 -10.71 -44.60 -4.39
CA SER A 449 -10.06 -44.11 -3.17
C SER A 449 -8.61 -43.69 -3.43
N SER A 450 -7.87 -44.47 -4.23
CA SER A 450 -6.50 -44.14 -4.65
C SER A 450 -6.47 -42.86 -5.48
N VAL A 451 -7.36 -42.72 -6.47
CA VAL A 451 -7.47 -41.52 -7.31
C VAL A 451 -7.80 -40.28 -6.47
N ARG A 452 -8.77 -40.39 -5.54
CA ARG A 452 -9.13 -39.29 -4.63
C ARG A 452 -7.98 -38.89 -3.73
N LEU A 453 -7.24 -39.86 -3.17
CA LEU A 453 -6.09 -39.57 -2.32
C LEU A 453 -4.93 -38.95 -3.10
N THR A 454 -4.68 -39.39 -4.33
CA THR A 454 -3.69 -38.73 -5.20
C THR A 454 -4.10 -37.28 -5.51
N GLY A 455 -5.37 -37.03 -5.80
CA GLY A 455 -5.91 -35.67 -5.96
C GLY A 455 -5.70 -34.81 -4.73
N TRP A 456 -6.05 -35.31 -3.53
CA TRP A 456 -5.82 -34.63 -2.25
C TRP A 456 -4.35 -34.29 -2.00
N VAL A 457 -3.46 -35.24 -2.28
CA VAL A 457 -2.01 -35.08 -2.12
C VAL A 457 -1.47 -34.01 -3.08
N ASP A 458 -1.96 -33.99 -4.32
CA ASP A 458 -1.62 -32.96 -5.31
C ASP A 458 -2.22 -31.59 -4.93
N ASP A 459 -3.42 -31.55 -4.36
CA ASP A 459 -4.09 -30.32 -3.95
C ASP A 459 -3.40 -29.66 -2.75
N THR A 460 -2.95 -30.46 -1.79
CA THR A 460 -2.19 -30.01 -0.60
C THR A 460 -0.91 -29.27 -0.98
N LEU A 461 -0.24 -29.67 -2.07
CA LEU A 461 0.90 -28.93 -2.63
C LEU A 461 0.46 -27.70 -3.44
N SER A 462 -0.66 -27.78 -4.14
CA SER A 462 -1.15 -26.70 -4.98
C SER A 462 -1.64 -25.49 -4.18
N SER A 463 -2.13 -25.69 -2.95
CA SER A 463 -2.45 -24.62 -1.99
C SER A 463 -1.23 -23.75 -1.60
N ASN A 464 -0.01 -24.15 -1.98
CA ASN A 464 1.21 -23.37 -1.78
C ASN A 464 1.99 -23.06 -3.09
N LYS A 465 1.39 -23.25 -4.29
CA LYS A 465 2.08 -22.95 -5.56
C LYS A 465 1.81 -21.52 -6.05
N LEU A 466 2.69 -20.61 -5.65
CA LEU A 466 2.83 -19.24 -6.15
C LEU A 466 3.62 -19.14 -7.49
N GLU A 467 3.72 -20.22 -8.28
CA GLU A 467 4.55 -20.27 -9.51
C GLU A 467 3.82 -20.82 -10.74
N ALA A 468 2.49 -20.68 -10.83
CA ALA A 468 1.84 -20.88 -12.13
C ALA A 468 2.20 -19.68 -13.04
N GLU A 469 2.41 -19.89 -14.34
CA GLU A 469 2.67 -18.81 -15.32
C GLU A 469 1.36 -18.41 -16.01
N ILE A 470 1.11 -17.10 -16.17
CA ILE A 470 -0.07 -16.58 -16.87
C ILE A 470 0.23 -16.61 -18.37
N LYS A 471 -0.63 -17.26 -19.17
CA LYS A 471 -0.52 -17.29 -20.63
C LYS A 471 -1.86 -17.05 -21.29
N GLU A 472 -1.84 -16.74 -22.57
CA GLU A 472 -3.03 -16.63 -23.41
C GLU A 472 -3.65 -18.03 -23.60
N VAL A 473 -4.95 -18.17 -23.30
CA VAL A 473 -5.68 -19.44 -23.30
C VAL A 473 -7.00 -19.28 -24.06
N ASP A 474 -7.27 -20.22 -24.97
CA ASP A 474 -8.60 -20.41 -25.56
C ASP A 474 -9.53 -21.04 -24.50
N ILE A 475 -10.28 -20.18 -23.81
CA ILE A 475 -11.14 -20.60 -22.72
C ILE A 475 -12.32 -21.46 -23.21
N GLN A 476 -12.78 -21.26 -24.45
CA GLN A 476 -13.84 -22.05 -25.04
C GLN A 476 -13.36 -23.49 -25.27
N GLN A 477 -12.14 -23.64 -25.82
CA GLN A 477 -11.51 -24.96 -25.97
C GLN A 477 -11.27 -25.63 -24.61
N LEU A 478 -10.80 -24.89 -23.61
CA LEU A 478 -10.54 -25.41 -22.27
C LEU A 478 -11.82 -25.94 -21.60
N ILE A 479 -12.91 -25.16 -21.62
CA ILE A 479 -14.20 -25.59 -21.07
C ILE A 479 -14.72 -26.82 -21.82
N GLN A 480 -14.63 -26.82 -23.15
CA GLN A 480 -15.06 -27.96 -23.96
C GLN A 480 -14.29 -29.24 -23.61
N GLN A 481 -12.99 -29.14 -23.30
CA GLN A 481 -12.19 -30.27 -22.82
C GLN A 481 -12.70 -30.80 -21.48
N VAL A 482 -12.99 -29.92 -20.51
CA VAL A 482 -13.52 -30.32 -19.20
C VAL A 482 -14.90 -30.95 -19.31
N VAL A 483 -15.80 -30.37 -20.12
CA VAL A 483 -17.14 -30.93 -20.38
C VAL A 483 -17.03 -32.32 -21.01
N ASN A 484 -16.13 -32.51 -21.98
CA ASN A 484 -15.89 -33.81 -22.61
C ASN A 484 -15.32 -34.84 -21.61
N LEU A 485 -14.43 -34.41 -20.72
CA LEU A 485 -13.85 -35.26 -19.68
C LEU A 485 -14.92 -35.80 -18.71
N LEU A 486 -15.89 -34.97 -18.33
CA LEU A 486 -16.93 -35.31 -17.36
C LEU A 486 -18.23 -35.85 -18.00
N LYS A 487 -18.27 -35.96 -19.34
CA LYS A 487 -19.44 -36.43 -20.08
C LYS A 487 -19.87 -37.84 -19.66
N GLU A 488 -18.90 -38.76 -19.51
CA GLU A 488 -19.16 -40.14 -19.10
C GLU A 488 -19.82 -40.18 -17.70
N THR A 489 -19.38 -39.31 -16.78
CA THR A 489 -19.97 -39.20 -15.44
C THR A 489 -21.40 -38.65 -15.46
N GLY A 490 -21.71 -37.73 -16.38
CA GLY A 490 -23.07 -37.26 -16.61
C GLY A 490 -23.97 -38.35 -17.20
N GLU A 491 -23.48 -39.08 -18.20
CA GLU A 491 -24.19 -40.20 -18.85
C GLU A 491 -24.49 -41.34 -17.87
N GLU A 492 -23.57 -41.69 -16.96
CA GLU A 492 -23.80 -42.69 -15.90
C GLU A 492 -24.97 -42.33 -14.97
N LYS A 493 -25.29 -41.04 -14.83
CA LYS A 493 -26.41 -40.54 -14.00
C LYS A 493 -27.63 -40.09 -14.81
N GLU A 494 -27.63 -40.30 -16.13
CA GLU A 494 -28.67 -39.77 -17.02
C GLU A 494 -28.83 -38.23 -16.92
N ILE A 495 -27.74 -37.50 -16.64
CA ILE A 495 -27.74 -36.03 -16.57
C ILE A 495 -27.38 -35.47 -17.93
N GLU A 496 -28.23 -34.59 -18.46
CA GLU A 496 -27.94 -33.87 -19.71
C GLU A 496 -26.91 -32.76 -19.45
N THR A 497 -25.74 -32.84 -20.09
CA THR A 497 -24.70 -31.80 -20.04
C THR A 497 -24.67 -31.02 -21.35
N CYS A 498 -24.99 -29.73 -21.31
CA CYS A 498 -24.94 -28.84 -22.47
C CYS A 498 -23.82 -27.81 -22.30
N PHE A 499 -23.05 -27.57 -23.37
CA PHE A 499 -22.13 -26.44 -23.45
C PHE A 499 -22.60 -25.48 -24.54
N ASN A 500 -22.93 -24.25 -24.13
CA ASN A 500 -23.36 -23.20 -25.03
C ASN A 500 -22.34 -22.06 -24.99
N SER A 501 -21.84 -21.69 -26.17
CA SER A 501 -20.82 -20.66 -26.32
C SER A 501 -21.30 -19.56 -27.27
N SER A 502 -21.04 -18.32 -26.90
CA SER A 502 -21.21 -17.20 -27.82
C SER A 502 -20.20 -17.30 -28.98
N PRO A 503 -20.53 -16.84 -30.21
CA PRO A 503 -19.70 -17.07 -31.40
C PRO A 503 -18.35 -16.34 -31.45
N SER A 504 -18.07 -15.45 -30.49
CA SER A 504 -16.80 -14.71 -30.43
C SER A 504 -16.43 -14.41 -28.99
N ILE A 505 -15.60 -15.28 -28.43
CA ILE A 505 -15.01 -15.09 -27.10
C ILE A 505 -13.51 -14.87 -27.31
N PRO A 506 -12.93 -13.79 -26.76
CA PRO A 506 -11.50 -13.55 -26.86
C PRO A 506 -10.71 -14.61 -26.06
N HIS A 507 -9.46 -14.84 -26.45
CA HIS A 507 -8.55 -15.57 -25.59
C HIS A 507 -8.33 -14.77 -24.30
N ILE A 508 -8.16 -15.47 -23.18
CA ILE A 508 -7.96 -14.82 -21.88
C ILE A 508 -6.56 -15.15 -21.35
N PHE A 509 -5.95 -14.18 -20.67
CA PHE A 509 -4.70 -14.40 -19.96
C PHE A 509 -4.99 -15.04 -18.60
N CYS A 510 -4.70 -16.33 -18.45
CA CYS A 510 -4.91 -17.03 -17.19
C CYS A 510 -3.89 -18.16 -16.96
N HIS A 511 -3.90 -18.72 -15.76
CA HIS A 511 -3.21 -19.97 -15.47
C HIS A 511 -4.07 -21.13 -15.99
N GLU A 512 -3.77 -21.63 -17.18
CA GLU A 512 -4.53 -22.72 -17.83
C GLU A 512 -4.81 -23.90 -16.88
N GLN A 513 -3.80 -24.35 -16.13
CA GLN A 513 -3.94 -25.49 -15.20
C GLN A 513 -4.84 -25.20 -14.00
N LEU A 514 -4.76 -23.98 -13.43
CA LEU A 514 -5.63 -23.59 -12.32
C LEU A 514 -7.07 -23.35 -12.80
N MET A 515 -7.21 -22.77 -13.99
CA MET A 515 -8.50 -22.55 -14.63
C MET A 515 -9.19 -23.88 -14.96
N PHE A 516 -8.45 -24.83 -15.54
CA PHE A 516 -8.95 -26.20 -15.79
C PHE A 516 -9.48 -26.84 -14.51
N ARG A 517 -8.67 -26.84 -13.43
CA ARG A 517 -9.08 -27.39 -12.12
C ARG A 517 -10.30 -26.69 -11.54
N THR A 518 -10.38 -25.36 -11.68
CA THR A 518 -11.52 -24.58 -11.18
C THR A 518 -12.81 -24.98 -11.88
N ILE A 519 -12.80 -25.05 -13.21
CA ILE A 519 -13.95 -25.46 -14.01
C ILE A 519 -14.31 -26.93 -13.72
N GLU A 520 -13.31 -27.81 -13.63
CA GLU A 520 -13.50 -29.23 -13.29
C GLU A 520 -14.16 -29.39 -11.90
N ASN A 521 -13.71 -28.63 -10.90
CA ASN A 521 -14.28 -28.69 -9.55
C ASN A 521 -15.74 -28.21 -9.51
N LEU A 522 -16.04 -27.11 -10.17
CA LEU A 522 -17.40 -26.58 -10.23
C LEU A 522 -18.35 -27.53 -10.99
N LEU A 523 -17.90 -28.07 -12.13
CA LEU A 523 -18.71 -29.00 -12.93
C LEU A 523 -18.91 -30.35 -12.22
N ASN A 524 -17.89 -30.86 -11.52
CA ASN A 524 -18.04 -32.05 -10.68
C ASN A 524 -19.01 -31.82 -9.52
N ASN A 525 -19.01 -30.63 -8.90
CA ASN A 525 -19.99 -30.28 -7.88
C ASN A 525 -21.40 -30.26 -8.46
N ALA A 526 -21.61 -29.61 -9.61
CA ALA A 526 -22.89 -29.60 -10.32
C ALA A 526 -23.40 -31.03 -10.59
N LEU A 527 -22.58 -31.89 -11.21
CA LEU A 527 -22.93 -33.29 -11.49
C LEU A 527 -23.16 -34.13 -10.24
N LYS A 528 -22.49 -33.81 -9.13
CA LYS A 528 -22.64 -34.51 -7.86
C LYS A 528 -24.01 -34.25 -7.24
N TYR A 529 -24.49 -33.01 -7.26
CA TYR A 529 -25.72 -32.58 -6.58
C TYR A 529 -26.96 -32.53 -7.49
N THR A 530 -26.79 -32.72 -8.80
CA THR A 530 -27.90 -32.92 -9.74
C THR A 530 -28.46 -34.35 -9.61
N PRO A 531 -29.79 -34.52 -9.48
CA PRO A 531 -30.44 -35.83 -9.46
C PRO A 531 -30.44 -36.49 -10.86
N ASN A 532 -30.71 -37.80 -10.91
CA ASN A 532 -30.81 -38.52 -12.18
C ASN A 532 -31.90 -37.91 -13.07
N GLY A 533 -31.64 -37.79 -14.38
CA GLY A 533 -32.54 -37.12 -15.32
C GLY A 533 -32.52 -35.59 -15.25
N GLY A 534 -31.64 -35.00 -14.43
CA GLY A 534 -31.45 -33.56 -14.34
C GLY A 534 -30.58 -32.99 -15.47
N LYS A 535 -30.27 -31.69 -15.37
CA LYS A 535 -29.52 -30.96 -16.40
C LYS A 535 -28.44 -30.10 -15.79
N VAL A 536 -27.28 -30.06 -16.47
CA VAL A 536 -26.19 -29.13 -16.18
C VAL A 536 -25.86 -28.34 -17.45
N ASP A 537 -26.07 -27.04 -17.39
CA ASP A 537 -25.80 -26.10 -18.46
C ASP A 537 -24.51 -25.32 -18.17
N VAL A 538 -23.52 -25.45 -19.04
CA VAL A 538 -22.31 -24.63 -19.03
C VAL A 538 -22.44 -23.57 -20.12
N THR A 539 -22.37 -22.31 -19.71
CA THR A 539 -22.54 -21.15 -20.58
C THR A 539 -21.34 -20.24 -20.48
N ILE A 540 -20.91 -19.69 -21.61
CA ILE A 540 -19.86 -18.70 -21.66
C ILE A 540 -20.33 -17.46 -22.42
N THR A 541 -20.34 -16.34 -21.70
CA THR A 541 -20.92 -15.07 -22.16
C THR A 541 -19.88 -13.96 -22.06
N PRO A 542 -19.47 -13.33 -23.17
CA PRO A 542 -18.55 -12.21 -23.13
C PRO A 542 -19.33 -10.90 -22.92
N TYR A 543 -18.95 -10.13 -21.89
CA TYR A 543 -19.46 -8.79 -21.62
C TYR A 543 -18.40 -7.77 -22.01
N LEU A 544 -18.37 -7.43 -23.30
CA LEU A 544 -17.33 -6.57 -23.92
C LEU A 544 -17.74 -5.09 -24.00
N GLN A 545 -18.59 -4.63 -23.08
CA GLN A 545 -19.16 -3.26 -23.14
C GLN A 545 -18.23 -2.17 -22.59
N TRP A 546 -16.99 -2.49 -22.19
CA TRP A 546 -16.06 -1.49 -21.67
C TRP A 546 -15.00 -1.16 -22.72
N LYS A 547 -14.69 0.13 -22.88
CA LYS A 547 -13.84 0.63 -23.98
C LYS A 547 -12.39 0.14 -23.94
N GLU A 548 -11.95 -0.52 -22.86
CA GLU A 548 -10.62 -1.12 -22.73
C GLU A 548 -10.62 -2.55 -22.16
N GLY A 549 -11.74 -3.26 -22.26
CA GLY A 549 -11.79 -4.64 -21.80
C GLY A 549 -13.21 -5.16 -21.65
N GLY A 550 -13.31 -6.40 -21.21
CA GLY A 550 -14.57 -7.01 -20.85
C GLY A 550 -14.30 -8.16 -19.91
N PHE A 551 -15.35 -8.66 -19.28
CA PHE A 551 -15.25 -9.91 -18.54
C PHE A 551 -15.97 -11.02 -19.31
N VAL A 552 -15.46 -12.22 -19.15
CA VAL A 552 -16.10 -13.43 -19.66
C VAL A 552 -16.73 -14.11 -18.46
N GLU A 553 -18.05 -14.21 -18.47
CA GLU A 553 -18.80 -14.96 -17.48
C GLU A 553 -18.82 -16.43 -17.90
N ILE A 554 -18.34 -17.30 -17.01
CA ILE A 554 -18.47 -18.74 -17.12
C ILE A 554 -19.53 -19.15 -16.10
N SER A 555 -20.72 -19.50 -16.57
CA SER A 555 -21.83 -19.90 -15.72
C SER A 555 -22.05 -21.41 -15.85
N ILE A 556 -22.03 -22.09 -14.71
CA ILE A 556 -22.34 -23.52 -14.57
C ILE A 556 -23.63 -23.58 -13.76
N LYS A 557 -24.72 -23.97 -14.42
CA LYS A 557 -26.05 -24.04 -13.81
C LYS A 557 -26.49 -25.48 -13.73
N ASP A 558 -26.87 -25.93 -12.55
CA ASP A 558 -27.44 -27.25 -12.33
C ASP A 558 -28.92 -27.18 -11.90
N THR A 559 -29.63 -28.29 -12.09
CA THR A 559 -31.00 -28.49 -11.59
C THR A 559 -31.01 -29.32 -10.29
N GLY A 560 -29.97 -29.18 -9.47
CA GLY A 560 -29.80 -29.91 -8.23
C GLY A 560 -30.61 -29.38 -7.05
N ILE A 561 -30.23 -29.81 -5.86
CA ILE A 561 -30.95 -29.56 -4.59
C ILE A 561 -30.95 -28.08 -4.14
N GLY A 562 -30.17 -27.22 -4.79
CA GLY A 562 -29.98 -25.82 -4.41
C GLY A 562 -29.13 -25.64 -3.15
N ILE A 563 -28.80 -24.39 -2.85
CA ILE A 563 -28.02 -23.98 -1.68
C ILE A 563 -28.94 -23.12 -0.79
N LEU A 564 -28.92 -23.35 0.52
CA LEU A 564 -29.68 -22.55 1.49
C LEU A 564 -29.15 -21.12 1.56
N GLU A 565 -30.03 -20.13 1.70
CA GLU A 565 -29.69 -18.70 1.65
C GLU A 565 -28.71 -18.26 2.76
N ASP A 566 -28.79 -18.88 3.94
CA ASP A 566 -27.88 -18.66 5.07
C ASP A 566 -26.51 -19.36 4.93
N GLU A 567 -26.35 -20.20 3.90
CA GLU A 567 -25.10 -20.92 3.62
C GLU A 567 -24.31 -20.34 2.45
N ILE A 568 -24.90 -19.43 1.66
CA ILE A 568 -24.29 -18.85 0.44
C ILE A 568 -22.91 -18.23 0.73
N ASP A 569 -22.79 -17.46 1.81
CA ASP A 569 -21.53 -16.78 2.16
C ASP A 569 -20.43 -17.75 2.61
N ARG A 570 -20.81 -18.99 2.96
CA ARG A 570 -19.91 -19.99 3.56
C ARG A 570 -19.47 -21.08 2.59
N ILE A 571 -20.08 -21.19 1.41
CA ILE A 571 -19.77 -22.28 0.46
C ILE A 571 -18.33 -22.26 -0.06
N PHE A 572 -17.63 -21.14 0.05
CA PHE A 572 -16.23 -20.99 -0.32
C PHE A 572 -15.27 -21.09 0.89
N GLU A 573 -15.77 -21.27 2.11
CA GLU A 573 -14.92 -21.54 3.27
C GLU A 573 -14.20 -22.89 3.11
N PRO A 574 -12.88 -22.97 3.38
CA PRO A 574 -12.15 -24.23 3.37
C PRO A 574 -12.83 -25.27 4.26
N PHE A 575 -13.04 -26.47 3.72
CA PHE A 575 -13.63 -27.62 4.42
C PHE A 575 -15.11 -27.49 4.81
N TYR A 576 -15.83 -26.46 4.36
CA TYR A 576 -17.26 -26.32 4.60
C TYR A 576 -18.08 -27.36 3.84
N ARG A 577 -19.11 -27.91 4.49
CA ARG A 577 -20.14 -28.76 3.89
C ARG A 577 -21.49 -28.20 4.29
N GLY A 578 -22.27 -27.77 3.31
CA GLY A 578 -23.63 -27.27 3.54
C GLY A 578 -24.58 -28.34 4.05
N ARG A 579 -25.67 -27.92 4.67
CA ARG A 579 -26.75 -28.79 5.14
C ARG A 579 -27.67 -29.12 3.97
N ASN A 580 -27.89 -30.41 3.71
CA ASN A 580 -28.82 -30.83 2.66
C ASN A 580 -30.27 -30.53 3.05
N HIS A 581 -31.13 -30.22 2.07
CA HIS A 581 -32.60 -30.15 2.18
C HIS A 581 -33.27 -31.53 2.47
N SER A 582 -32.55 -32.45 3.11
CA SER A 582 -32.98 -33.83 3.34
C SER A 582 -32.71 -34.23 4.79
N THR A 583 -33.43 -33.60 5.70
CA THR A 583 -33.83 -34.17 7.00
C THR A 583 -35.30 -33.92 7.21
#